data_AF-A0A9E5IMV2-F1
#
_entry.id   AF-A0A9E5IMV2-F1
#
_cell.length_a   1.000
_cell.length_b   1.000
_cell.length_c   1.000
_cell.angle_alpha   90.00
_cell.angle_beta   90.00
_cell.angle_gamma   90.00
#
_symmetry.space_group_name_H-M   'P 1'
#
loop_
_entity.id
_entity.type
_entity.pdbx_description
1 polymer ?
#
loop_
_entity_poly.entity_id
_entity_poly.type
_entity_poly.pdbx_seq_one_letter_code
_entity_poly.pdbx_strand_id
1 'polypeptide(L)'
;MKRTGFATCLLLGVFLSLVSSTIAATLIFDGGNNTTNVGSARTWSTGTSWNTETAPATGDDLVIGGTALNGGTLVLGNGSYMAMTATANSTYSPTLRSITFDNSLSQFPVGGLEMRNSSSVTPGNNVLNLNTPDIDALVLKGGTAPALTFISRSATAPATATLTINLNYIGQANFAVNSGGTLTFDGLNNGSTPMITGTGGITKTGNGTLSLINVANTFTGGLTITEGTVSVATANRLGGELASNATAVVLNGGTLLKTGNTTTTSISNRGFALGNANGTINVADPAGVFIINGVIADVLNQTGALTKTGPGTLNLNATNTFSGGLTVNGGTLSIDTTLGLGNASIVNTNHLILANGTLQFTGNSSTTASANRGMRVGSATSAIEIVNESATLRLLNSVRDVSGQAGVLTKSGLGSLSLEGSTYSYTGGTLVVAGTLVVNRGTIGGNVSLAGITLATGTTLRGNGTFNGNSTIAAGSKVDIASYDNSAQTAAVGSLNFNQNLTLGSASLLYDLDTPATSDLINLAPGAALDIGSGTVDLANFVFTTGSGFAPGVYTLISSTSPIVGTLGSTTTGTLAGQSITLGKNTAGTALQLTVGTPPPIDTTAPAAPTVGLLAASDTGSSSSDLITKLTTPT
;
A
#
# COMPACT_ATOMS: atom_id res chain seq x y z
N MET A 1 -49.25 -34.23 86.02
CA MET A 1 -48.23 -35.16 86.54
C MET A 1 -46.94 -34.92 85.78
N LYS A 2 -45.80 -34.74 86.51
CA LYS A 2 -44.38 -35.02 86.16
C LYS A 2 -43.95 -34.90 84.66
N ARG A 3 -42.83 -34.33 84.24
CA ARG A 3 -41.62 -33.69 84.81
C ARG A 3 -40.67 -33.53 83.58
N THR A 4 -39.94 -32.40 83.47
CA THR A 4 -38.54 -32.26 82.95
C THR A 4 -38.14 -32.78 81.55
N GLY A 5 -37.39 -32.08 80.70
CA GLY A 5 -36.59 -30.86 80.88
C GLY A 5 -35.90 -30.36 79.59
N PHE A 6 -35.31 -29.16 79.71
CA PHE A 6 -34.31 -28.49 78.86
C PHE A 6 -33.06 -29.39 78.62
N ALA A 7 -32.18 -29.25 77.62
CA ALA A 7 -31.64 -28.04 76.99
C ALA A 7 -30.89 -28.32 75.64
N THR A 8 -31.02 -27.36 74.71
CA THR A 8 -30.00 -26.73 73.83
C THR A 8 -28.90 -27.49 73.04
N CYS A 9 -28.89 -27.16 71.73
CA CYS A 9 -27.76 -26.84 70.84
C CYS A 9 -27.01 -27.97 70.12
N LEU A 10 -27.19 -28.11 68.79
CA LEU A 10 -26.20 -27.72 67.77
C LEU A 10 -26.72 -28.02 66.34
N LEU A 11 -26.94 -26.95 65.57
CA LEU A 11 -26.64 -26.78 64.13
C LEU A 11 -26.74 -27.99 63.17
N LEU A 12 -27.75 -28.01 62.28
CA LEU A 12 -27.55 -27.95 60.82
C LEU A 12 -28.90 -27.75 60.12
N GLY A 13 -29.19 -26.50 59.74
CA GLY A 13 -30.37 -26.14 58.97
C GLY A 13 -30.24 -26.62 57.53
N VAL A 14 -31.03 -27.63 57.16
CA VAL A 14 -31.41 -27.86 55.76
C VAL A 14 -32.78 -27.22 55.58
N PHE A 15 -32.80 -25.90 55.37
CA PHE A 15 -33.93 -25.28 54.69
C PHE A 15 -33.74 -25.58 53.20
N LEU A 16 -34.45 -26.59 52.73
CA LEU A 16 -34.78 -26.73 51.32
C LEU A 16 -35.76 -25.60 50.97
N SER A 17 -35.24 -24.37 50.88
CA SER A 17 -35.92 -23.29 50.18
C SER A 17 -35.86 -23.67 48.71
N LEU A 18 -36.94 -24.27 48.21
CA LEU A 18 -37.30 -24.19 46.81
C LEU A 18 -37.40 -22.70 46.47
N VAL A 19 -36.28 -22.14 46.01
CA VAL A 19 -36.35 -21.00 45.12
C VAL A 19 -37.03 -21.58 43.90
N SER A 20 -38.34 -21.43 43.82
CA SER A 20 -39.03 -21.55 42.55
C SER A 20 -38.37 -20.51 41.66
N SER A 21 -37.42 -20.95 40.86
CA SER A 21 -37.16 -20.29 39.60
C SER A 21 -38.44 -20.56 38.81
N THR A 22 -39.42 -19.67 38.95
CA THR A 22 -40.39 -19.49 37.88
C THR A 22 -39.55 -19.21 36.66
N ILE A 23 -39.38 -20.23 35.82
CA ILE A 23 -38.95 -20.08 34.45
C ILE A 23 -39.91 -19.01 33.91
N ALA A 24 -39.37 -17.85 33.51
CA ALA A 24 -40.17 -16.80 32.90
C ALA A 24 -41.02 -17.46 31.83
N ALA A 25 -42.34 -17.41 31.98
CA ALA A 25 -43.22 -18.11 31.06
C ALA A 25 -43.09 -17.38 29.72
N THR A 26 -42.60 -18.06 28.69
CA THR A 26 -42.66 -17.53 27.34
C THR A 26 -44.12 -17.50 26.92
N LEU A 27 -44.75 -16.32 27.03
CA LEU A 27 -46.09 -16.11 26.51
C LEU A 27 -45.98 -15.94 25.00
N ILE A 28 -46.47 -16.93 24.25
CA ILE A 28 -46.53 -16.88 22.78
C ILE A 28 -47.87 -16.27 22.39
N PHE A 29 -47.86 -15.04 21.91
CA PHE A 29 -49.07 -14.42 21.39
C PHE A 29 -49.37 -14.98 19.99
N ASP A 30 -50.50 -15.67 19.80
CA ASP A 30 -50.86 -16.36 18.54
C ASP A 30 -51.62 -15.48 17.53
N GLY A 31 -51.86 -14.22 17.88
CA GLY A 31 -52.52 -13.23 17.02
C GLY A 31 -54.04 -13.17 17.14
N GLY A 32 -54.67 -14.03 17.94
CA GLY A 32 -56.12 -14.04 18.15
C GLY A 32 -56.93 -14.50 16.93
N ASN A 33 -57.93 -15.35 17.16
CA ASN A 33 -58.72 -15.98 16.10
C ASN A 33 -59.83 -15.03 15.59
N ASN A 34 -59.52 -14.09 14.69
CA ASN A 34 -60.53 -13.30 13.99
C ASN A 34 -60.51 -13.55 12.47
N THR A 35 -61.38 -14.45 12.02
CA THR A 35 -61.46 -14.98 10.65
C THR A 35 -62.33 -14.16 9.69
N THR A 36 -62.74 -12.93 10.03
CA THR A 36 -63.81 -12.23 9.27
C THR A 36 -63.42 -11.03 8.40
N ASN A 37 -62.13 -10.71 8.20
CA ASN A 37 -61.76 -9.64 7.25
C ASN A 37 -60.52 -9.95 6.42
N VAL A 38 -60.74 -10.25 5.14
CA VAL A 38 -59.71 -10.41 4.12
C VAL A 38 -59.50 -9.05 3.44
N GLY A 39 -58.34 -8.41 3.65
CA GLY A 39 -57.86 -7.35 2.74
C GLY A 39 -57.72 -5.90 3.25
N SER A 40 -57.64 -5.60 4.55
CA SER A 40 -57.31 -4.23 5.02
C SER A 40 -56.42 -4.24 6.26
N ALA A 41 -55.52 -3.25 6.37
CA ALA A 41 -54.51 -3.14 7.41
C ALA A 41 -55.06 -3.40 8.82
N ARG A 42 -54.45 -4.34 9.55
CA ARG A 42 -54.82 -4.67 10.93
C ARG A 42 -54.34 -3.55 11.86
N THR A 43 -55.28 -2.87 12.53
CA THR A 43 -54.96 -1.92 13.60
C THR A 43 -55.05 -2.67 14.94
N TRP A 44 -53.99 -2.66 15.74
CA TRP A 44 -54.00 -3.27 17.08
C TRP A 44 -54.11 -2.20 18.15
N SER A 45 -55.13 -2.28 19.00
CA SER A 45 -55.32 -1.43 20.18
C SER A 45 -55.35 -2.28 21.45
N THR A 46 -54.70 -1.80 22.51
CA THR A 46 -54.77 -2.41 23.83
C THR A 46 -56.22 -2.34 24.35
N GLY A 47 -56.73 -3.46 24.88
CA GLY A 47 -58.08 -3.56 25.43
C GLY A 47 -59.12 -4.28 24.56
N THR A 48 -59.00 -4.29 23.23
CA THR A 48 -59.96 -4.98 22.34
C THR A 48 -59.40 -6.26 21.71
N SER A 49 -58.08 -6.36 21.56
CA SER A 49 -57.39 -7.51 20.94
C SER A 49 -56.73 -8.46 21.95
N TRP A 50 -56.95 -8.21 23.24
CA TRP A 50 -56.40 -8.97 24.38
C TRP A 50 -57.52 -9.58 25.24
N ASN A 51 -58.64 -9.92 24.61
CA ASN A 51 -59.86 -10.34 25.30
C ASN A 51 -59.73 -11.67 26.07
N THR A 52 -58.60 -12.38 25.96
CA THR A 52 -58.31 -13.61 26.73
C THR A 52 -56.89 -13.71 27.29
N GLU A 53 -56.01 -12.72 27.07
CA GLU A 53 -54.61 -12.80 27.50
C GLU A 53 -54.24 -11.65 28.44
N THR A 54 -53.56 -11.99 29.55
CA THR A 54 -53.02 -11.03 30.52
C THR A 54 -51.69 -10.47 29.99
N ALA A 55 -51.46 -9.17 30.11
CA ALA A 55 -50.18 -8.57 29.75
C ALA A 55 -49.02 -9.24 30.55
N PRO A 56 -47.82 -9.42 29.95
CA PRO A 56 -46.71 -10.11 30.61
C PRO A 56 -46.31 -9.44 31.93
N ALA A 57 -45.89 -10.22 32.93
CA ALA A 57 -45.41 -9.69 34.20
C ALA A 57 -43.97 -9.14 34.08
N THR A 58 -43.53 -8.37 35.07
CA THR A 58 -42.18 -7.79 35.10
C THR A 58 -41.12 -8.89 35.10
N GLY A 59 -40.31 -8.94 34.03
CA GLY A 59 -39.27 -9.95 33.84
C GLY A 59 -39.65 -11.08 32.88
N ASP A 60 -40.89 -11.12 32.38
CA ASP A 60 -41.31 -12.03 31.32
C ASP A 60 -40.89 -11.51 29.95
N ASP A 61 -40.45 -12.42 29.07
CA ASP A 61 -40.19 -12.11 27.67
C ASP A 61 -41.50 -12.14 26.87
N LEU A 62 -41.81 -11.05 26.16
CA LEU A 62 -42.91 -11.01 25.20
C LEU A 62 -42.44 -11.61 23.86
N VAL A 63 -43.01 -12.77 23.47
CA VAL A 63 -42.71 -13.43 22.19
C VAL A 63 -43.93 -13.37 21.28
N ILE A 64 -43.79 -12.68 20.14
CA ILE A 64 -44.81 -12.66 19.10
C ILE A 64 -44.55 -13.83 18.16
N GLY A 65 -45.41 -14.87 18.20
CA GLY A 65 -45.21 -16.11 17.45
C GLY A 65 -46.32 -16.38 16.43
N GLY A 66 -45.97 -17.12 15.37
CA GLY A 66 -46.94 -17.75 14.46
C GLY A 66 -47.48 -16.87 13.33
N THR A 67 -48.33 -17.50 12.51
CA THR A 67 -48.92 -17.04 11.22
C THR A 67 -49.71 -15.73 11.26
N ALA A 68 -49.76 -15.02 12.39
CA ALA A 68 -50.45 -13.76 12.59
C ALA A 68 -50.00 -12.62 11.64
N LEU A 69 -48.83 -12.77 11.02
CA LEU A 69 -48.26 -11.83 10.05
C LEU A 69 -48.29 -12.33 8.60
N ASN A 70 -49.07 -13.36 8.29
CA ASN A 70 -49.24 -13.78 6.90
C ASN A 70 -50.06 -12.71 6.15
N GLY A 71 -49.36 -11.86 5.39
CA GLY A 71 -49.94 -10.80 4.54
C GLY A 71 -50.37 -9.49 5.24
N GLY A 72 -50.07 -9.29 6.52
CA GLY A 72 -50.46 -8.08 7.26
C GLY A 72 -49.28 -7.19 7.61
N THR A 73 -49.30 -5.93 7.18
CA THR A 73 -48.41 -4.88 7.69
C THR A 73 -48.88 -4.44 9.07
N LEU A 74 -47.98 -4.43 10.07
CA LEU A 74 -48.25 -3.73 11.33
C LEU A 74 -48.10 -2.23 11.10
N VAL A 75 -49.21 -1.54 10.87
CA VAL A 75 -49.23 -0.08 10.70
C VAL A 75 -49.60 0.56 12.03
N LEU A 76 -48.63 1.18 12.71
CA LEU A 76 -48.91 2.06 13.83
C LEU A 76 -49.46 3.38 13.25
N GLY A 77 -50.76 3.63 13.46
CA GLY A 77 -51.44 4.82 12.93
C GLY A 77 -50.87 6.11 13.49
N ASN A 78 -51.06 7.22 12.77
CA ASN A 78 -50.59 8.54 13.17
C ASN A 78 -51.15 8.91 14.57
N GLY A 79 -50.27 9.20 15.54
CA GLY A 79 -50.64 9.42 16.94
C GLY A 79 -50.71 8.17 17.83
N SER A 80 -50.47 6.98 17.28
CA SER A 80 -50.33 5.74 18.06
C SER A 80 -48.87 5.55 18.47
N TYR A 81 -48.55 5.90 19.71
CA TYR A 81 -47.34 5.42 20.36
C TYR A 81 -47.65 4.05 20.95
N MET A 82 -46.72 3.09 20.86
CA MET A 82 -46.68 2.04 21.87
C MET A 82 -46.22 2.67 23.19
N ALA A 83 -47.12 3.35 23.88
CA ALA A 83 -46.92 3.76 25.25
C ALA A 83 -47.15 2.52 26.13
N MET A 84 -46.09 1.78 26.43
CA MET A 84 -46.12 0.84 27.55
C MET A 84 -45.94 1.66 28.83
N THR A 85 -47.01 2.34 29.25
CA THR A 85 -47.05 2.93 30.59
C THR A 85 -47.32 1.79 31.57
N ALA A 86 -46.26 1.29 32.20
CA ALA A 86 -46.42 0.55 33.44
C ALA A 86 -46.88 1.55 34.49
N THR A 87 -48.19 1.68 34.69
CA THR A 87 -48.74 2.46 35.81
C THR A 87 -48.39 1.72 37.10
N ALA A 88 -47.25 2.03 37.70
CA ALA A 88 -46.91 1.53 39.02
C ALA A 88 -47.59 2.42 40.07
N ASN A 89 -48.50 1.84 40.86
CA ASN A 89 -48.66 2.34 42.20
C ASN A 89 -47.36 2.04 42.98
N SER A 90 -46.53 3.07 43.13
CA SER A 90 -45.40 3.20 44.06
C SER A 90 -44.11 2.37 43.82
N THR A 91 -43.02 3.13 43.64
CA THR A 91 -41.61 2.90 44.06
C THR A 91 -40.65 1.93 43.34
N TYR A 92 -41.02 1.23 42.27
CA TYR A 92 -40.01 0.46 41.48
C TYR A 92 -40.22 0.60 39.97
N SER A 93 -39.17 1.08 39.28
CA SER A 93 -39.10 1.24 37.82
C SER A 93 -38.82 -0.11 37.14
N PRO A 94 -39.69 -0.66 36.28
CA PRO A 94 -39.42 -1.93 35.62
C PRO A 94 -38.48 -1.74 34.43
N THR A 95 -37.33 -2.43 34.45
CA THR A 95 -36.42 -2.62 33.31
C THR A 95 -36.89 -3.81 32.47
N LEU A 96 -37.18 -3.59 31.18
CA LEU A 96 -37.40 -4.67 30.22
C LEU A 96 -36.05 -5.29 29.84
N ARG A 97 -35.89 -6.61 29.98
CA ARG A 97 -34.62 -7.30 29.70
C ARG A 97 -34.39 -7.59 28.21
N SER A 98 -35.43 -7.88 27.43
CA SER A 98 -35.30 -8.12 25.99
C SER A 98 -36.64 -7.98 25.25
N ILE A 99 -36.58 -7.63 23.97
CA ILE A 99 -37.66 -7.86 22.99
C ILE A 99 -37.09 -8.84 21.97
N THR A 100 -37.68 -10.03 21.83
CA THR A 100 -37.21 -11.08 20.92
C THR A 100 -38.27 -11.41 19.86
N PHE A 101 -37.90 -11.30 18.58
CA PHE A 101 -38.73 -11.75 17.46
C PHE A 101 -38.25 -13.14 17.01
N ASP A 102 -39.04 -14.20 17.25
CA ASP A 102 -38.59 -15.60 17.08
C ASP A 102 -39.25 -16.30 15.87
N ASN A 103 -39.27 -15.62 14.71
CA ASN A 103 -39.74 -16.23 13.46
C ASN A 103 -38.57 -16.81 12.65
N SER A 104 -38.70 -18.07 12.21
CA SER A 104 -37.81 -18.69 11.22
C SER A 104 -37.72 -17.81 9.96
N LEU A 105 -36.51 -17.45 9.57
CA LEU A 105 -36.18 -16.51 8.48
C LEU A 105 -36.74 -16.90 7.09
N SER A 106 -37.32 -18.10 6.92
CA SER A 106 -37.98 -18.53 5.69
C SER A 106 -39.44 -18.08 5.55
N GLN A 107 -40.03 -17.47 6.60
CA GLN A 107 -41.44 -17.06 6.61
C GLN A 107 -41.67 -15.54 6.59
N PHE A 108 -40.64 -14.72 6.51
CA PHE A 108 -40.82 -13.29 6.21
C PHE A 108 -41.11 -13.15 4.71
N PRO A 109 -42.31 -12.67 4.31
CA PRO A 109 -42.53 -12.24 2.93
C PRO A 109 -41.54 -11.12 2.62
N VAL A 110 -41.18 -10.97 1.34
CA VAL A 110 -40.38 -9.84 0.81
C VAL A 110 -40.83 -8.50 1.43
N GLY A 111 -40.08 -8.02 2.41
CA GLY A 111 -40.47 -6.91 3.28
C GLY A 111 -40.18 -7.26 4.75
N GLY A 112 -38.94 -7.04 5.19
CA GLY A 112 -38.56 -7.22 6.60
C GLY A 112 -39.38 -6.32 7.54
N LEU A 113 -39.16 -6.48 8.85
CA LEU A 113 -39.77 -5.66 9.90
C LEU A 113 -39.67 -4.16 9.56
N GLU A 114 -40.81 -3.55 9.19
CA GLU A 114 -40.91 -2.15 8.80
C GLU A 114 -41.50 -1.36 9.97
N MET A 115 -40.66 -0.62 10.71
CA MET A 115 -41.12 0.36 11.69
C MET A 115 -41.13 1.74 11.01
N ARG A 116 -42.27 2.15 10.45
CA ARG A 116 -42.43 3.47 9.81
C ARG A 116 -42.78 4.53 10.85
N ASN A 117 -42.06 5.65 10.85
CA ASN A 117 -42.60 6.90 11.37
C ASN A 117 -43.53 7.51 10.31
N SER A 118 -44.76 7.84 10.69
CA SER A 118 -45.78 8.42 9.82
C SER A 118 -45.40 9.83 9.38
N SER A 119 -44.68 9.97 8.26
CA SER A 119 -44.77 11.17 7.39
C SER A 119 -43.97 11.12 6.07
N SER A 120 -43.14 10.10 5.79
CA SER A 120 -42.43 10.05 4.50
C SER A 120 -43.09 9.10 3.49
N VAL A 121 -43.52 9.68 2.35
CA VAL A 121 -44.31 9.04 1.28
C VAL A 121 -43.43 8.48 0.14
N THR A 122 -42.11 8.47 0.28
CA THR A 122 -41.20 7.93 -0.75
C THR A 122 -40.58 6.59 -0.31
N PRO A 123 -40.77 5.50 -1.07
CA PRO A 123 -40.09 4.22 -0.82
C PRO A 123 -38.61 4.39 -1.17
N GLY A 124 -37.72 4.38 -0.18
CA GLY A 124 -36.28 4.52 -0.44
C GLY A 124 -35.36 4.41 0.77
N ASN A 125 -35.72 4.95 1.93
CA ASN A 125 -34.87 4.95 3.13
C ASN A 125 -35.64 4.44 4.34
N ASN A 126 -35.21 3.30 4.91
CA ASN A 126 -35.71 2.82 6.19
C ASN A 126 -34.90 3.51 7.31
N VAL A 127 -35.54 4.37 8.09
CA VAL A 127 -34.93 5.07 9.23
C VAL A 127 -35.50 4.48 10.52
N LEU A 128 -34.65 3.89 11.37
CA LEU A 128 -35.02 3.44 12.71
C LEU A 128 -34.48 4.43 13.74
N ASN A 129 -35.36 5.19 14.38
CA ASN A 129 -35.00 6.13 15.45
C ASN A 129 -35.16 5.45 16.83
N LEU A 130 -34.07 5.26 17.56
CA LEU A 130 -34.04 4.74 18.93
C LEU A 130 -33.58 5.87 19.87
N ASN A 131 -34.52 6.60 20.47
CA ASN A 131 -34.23 7.88 21.16
C ASN A 131 -34.40 7.81 22.69
N THR A 132 -34.14 6.68 23.33
CA THR A 132 -34.27 6.54 24.79
C THR A 132 -32.96 6.05 25.43
N PRO A 133 -32.51 6.67 26.54
CA PRO A 133 -31.24 6.33 27.20
C PRO A 133 -31.23 4.93 27.87
N ASP A 134 -32.38 4.26 28.00
CA ASP A 134 -32.55 3.02 28.77
C ASP A 134 -32.88 1.78 27.91
N ILE A 135 -32.41 1.69 26.65
CA ILE A 135 -32.52 0.43 25.88
C ILE A 135 -31.30 -0.45 26.19
N ASP A 136 -31.46 -1.40 27.11
CA ASP A 136 -30.43 -2.36 27.49
C ASP A 136 -30.12 -3.40 26.37
N ALA A 137 -31.09 -3.69 25.47
CA ALA A 137 -30.85 -4.52 24.29
C ALA A 137 -31.97 -4.41 23.23
N LEU A 138 -31.59 -4.33 21.94
CA LEU A 138 -32.43 -4.76 20.82
C LEU A 138 -31.72 -5.95 20.16
N VAL A 139 -32.24 -7.16 20.37
CA VAL A 139 -31.60 -8.40 19.94
C VAL A 139 -32.29 -8.95 18.69
N LEU A 140 -31.63 -8.82 17.54
CA LEU A 140 -31.94 -9.66 16.37
C LEU A 140 -31.05 -10.91 16.48
N LYS A 141 -31.62 -12.02 16.98
CA LYS A 141 -30.85 -13.18 17.45
C LYS A 141 -30.05 -13.86 16.33
N GLY A 142 -28.80 -14.16 16.70
CA GLY A 142 -27.90 -15.13 16.09
C GLY A 142 -26.65 -15.33 16.97
N GLY A 143 -26.81 -15.84 18.21
CA GLY A 143 -25.71 -16.41 19.04
C GLY A 143 -24.95 -15.49 20.01
N THR A 144 -25.14 -15.76 21.31
CA THR A 144 -24.38 -15.43 22.55
C THR A 144 -23.38 -14.25 22.63
N ALA A 145 -23.89 -13.06 22.97
CA ALA A 145 -23.37 -12.02 23.89
C ALA A 145 -24.33 -10.79 23.81
N PRO A 146 -24.37 -9.83 24.78
CA PRO A 146 -25.31 -8.70 24.78
C PRO A 146 -24.95 -7.64 23.73
N ALA A 147 -25.06 -8.00 22.46
CA ALA A 147 -24.71 -7.23 21.28
C ALA A 147 -25.96 -6.60 20.66
N LEU A 148 -25.92 -5.30 20.39
CA LEU A 148 -26.91 -4.60 19.56
C LEU A 148 -26.62 -4.85 18.06
N THR A 149 -27.07 -6.00 17.55
CA THR A 149 -26.81 -6.42 16.15
C THR A 149 -27.85 -5.84 15.19
N PHE A 150 -27.46 -4.88 14.34
CA PHE A 150 -28.31 -4.32 13.28
C PHE A 150 -27.99 -4.93 11.91
N ILE A 151 -28.78 -5.91 11.46
CA ILE A 151 -28.58 -6.54 10.14
C ILE A 151 -29.33 -5.74 9.07
N SER A 152 -28.63 -4.92 8.29
CA SER A 152 -29.16 -4.47 6.98
C SER A 152 -29.01 -5.62 5.97
N ARG A 153 -30.12 -6.19 5.47
CA ARG A 153 -30.09 -7.20 4.41
C ARG A 153 -30.73 -6.64 3.14
N SER A 154 -29.93 -6.39 2.10
CA SER A 154 -30.46 -6.27 0.73
C SER A 154 -30.36 -7.64 0.06
N ALA A 155 -31.49 -8.28 -0.22
CA ALA A 155 -31.53 -9.64 -0.74
C ALA A 155 -31.31 -9.73 -2.27
N THR A 156 -31.10 -8.61 -2.96
CA THR A 156 -30.90 -8.57 -4.42
C THR A 156 -29.93 -7.45 -4.79
N ALA A 157 -28.77 -7.79 -5.34
CA ALA A 157 -27.90 -6.81 -5.98
C ALA A 157 -28.55 -6.29 -7.29
N PRO A 158 -28.35 -5.02 -7.71
CA PRO A 158 -27.56 -3.96 -7.09
C PRO A 158 -28.45 -2.77 -6.70
N ALA A 159 -28.94 -2.72 -5.45
CA ALA A 159 -29.50 -1.51 -4.88
C ALA A 159 -28.87 -1.27 -3.50
N THR A 160 -28.17 -0.13 -3.35
CA THR A 160 -27.53 0.34 -2.13
C THR A 160 -28.58 0.71 -1.08
N ALA A 161 -29.06 -0.27 -0.32
CA ALA A 161 -29.93 -0.01 0.83
C ALA A 161 -29.09 0.53 1.99
N THR A 162 -29.33 1.78 2.38
CA THR A 162 -28.73 2.42 3.56
C THR A 162 -29.71 2.33 4.73
N LEU A 163 -29.27 1.77 5.86
CA LEU A 163 -29.98 1.87 7.13
C LEU A 163 -29.32 2.99 7.94
N THR A 164 -30.06 4.07 8.17
CA THR A 164 -29.63 5.14 9.08
C THR A 164 -30.15 4.85 10.48
N ILE A 165 -29.26 4.91 11.49
CA ILE A 165 -29.63 4.80 12.90
C ILE A 165 -29.04 5.99 13.67
N ASN A 166 -29.89 6.69 14.41
CA ASN A 166 -29.49 7.73 15.35
C ASN A 166 -29.48 7.13 16.76
N LEU A 167 -28.29 6.97 17.36
CA LEU A 167 -28.10 6.40 18.70
C LEU A 167 -27.41 7.41 19.63
N ASN A 168 -27.92 7.53 20.85
CA ASN A 168 -27.14 8.01 22.01
C ASN A 168 -26.82 6.78 22.87
N TYR A 169 -25.68 6.15 22.59
CA TYR A 169 -25.28 4.90 23.26
C TYR A 169 -24.08 5.14 24.18
N ILE A 170 -24.11 4.52 25.36
CA ILE A 170 -23.12 4.70 26.44
C ILE A 170 -22.39 3.39 26.87
N GLY A 171 -22.55 2.27 26.13
CA GLY A 171 -21.95 0.94 26.44
C GLY A 171 -20.99 0.38 25.37
N GLN A 172 -20.76 -0.94 25.34
CA GLN A 172 -20.00 -1.65 24.27
C GLN A 172 -20.93 -2.04 23.11
N ALA A 173 -20.65 -1.56 21.90
CA ALA A 173 -21.49 -1.80 20.74
C ALA A 173 -20.87 -2.84 19.78
N ASN A 174 -21.63 -3.86 19.43
CA ASN A 174 -21.24 -4.81 18.38
C ASN A 174 -22.13 -4.56 17.17
N PHE A 175 -21.55 -4.09 16.06
CA PHE A 175 -22.29 -3.85 14.81
C PHE A 175 -21.96 -4.93 13.79
N ALA A 176 -22.96 -5.70 13.37
CA ALA A 176 -22.82 -6.67 12.28
C ALA A 176 -23.58 -6.18 11.05
N VAL A 177 -22.91 -5.98 9.92
CA VAL A 177 -23.54 -5.53 8.65
C VAL A 177 -23.36 -6.62 7.60
N ASN A 178 -24.46 -7.21 7.10
CA ASN A 178 -24.42 -8.34 6.16
C ASN A 178 -24.42 -7.88 4.67
N SER A 179 -24.14 -8.83 3.77
CA SER A 179 -23.96 -8.70 2.31
C SER A 179 -24.49 -7.40 1.67
N GLY A 180 -23.57 -6.46 1.38
CA GLY A 180 -23.81 -5.25 0.58
C GLY A 180 -24.49 -4.07 1.28
N GLY A 181 -24.98 -4.24 2.51
CA GLY A 181 -25.62 -3.15 3.25
C GLY A 181 -24.65 -2.12 3.80
N THR A 182 -25.12 -0.87 3.95
CA THR A 182 -24.40 0.18 4.70
C THR A 182 -25.22 0.59 5.92
N LEU A 183 -24.63 0.45 7.11
CA LEU A 183 -25.14 1.06 8.33
C LEU A 183 -24.50 2.44 8.47
N THR A 184 -25.29 3.51 8.39
CA THR A 184 -24.80 4.88 8.51
C THR A 184 -25.29 5.52 9.81
N PHE A 185 -24.37 6.18 10.51
CA PHE A 185 -24.71 7.12 11.56
C PHE A 185 -24.71 8.53 10.96
N ASP A 186 -25.88 9.09 10.63
CA ASP A 186 -25.99 10.35 9.87
C ASP A 186 -26.38 11.60 10.69
N GLY A 187 -26.89 11.46 11.91
CA GLY A 187 -27.05 12.55 12.87
C GLY A 187 -27.93 13.73 12.43
N LEU A 188 -28.66 13.61 11.33
CA LEU A 188 -29.44 14.73 10.78
C LEU A 188 -30.86 14.73 11.36
N ASN A 189 -31.01 15.10 12.64
CA ASN A 189 -32.29 15.54 13.20
C ASN A 189 -32.08 16.52 14.36
N ASN A 190 -32.24 17.82 14.05
CA ASN A 190 -32.68 18.90 14.94
C ASN A 190 -31.94 19.11 16.28
N GLY A 191 -30.72 19.68 16.24
CA GLY A 191 -30.24 20.59 17.29
C GLY A 191 -29.37 20.03 18.43
N SER A 192 -29.13 18.73 18.51
CA SER A 192 -28.08 18.13 19.37
C SER A 192 -27.67 16.79 18.75
N THR A 193 -26.49 16.74 18.13
CA THR A 193 -26.09 15.64 17.23
C THR A 193 -25.92 14.31 17.99
N PRO A 194 -26.53 13.19 17.55
CA PRO A 194 -26.25 11.88 18.11
C PRO A 194 -24.83 11.43 17.71
N MET A 195 -24.07 10.96 18.69
CA MET A 195 -22.66 10.58 18.61
C MET A 195 -22.49 9.23 19.32
N ILE A 196 -21.60 8.36 18.82
CA ILE A 196 -21.25 7.15 19.59
C ILE A 196 -20.35 7.58 20.75
N THR A 197 -20.82 7.42 21.99
CA THR A 197 -20.18 7.87 23.23
C THR A 197 -19.93 6.70 24.19
N GLY A 198 -19.39 6.97 25.39
CA GLY A 198 -19.23 5.97 26.44
C GLY A 198 -17.89 5.25 26.42
N THR A 199 -17.68 4.36 27.40
CA THR A 199 -16.38 3.69 27.59
C THR A 199 -16.24 2.38 26.82
N GLY A 200 -17.31 1.88 26.22
CA GLY A 200 -17.29 0.66 25.43
C GLY A 200 -16.70 0.85 24.04
N GLY A 201 -16.31 -0.28 23.43
CA GLY A 201 -15.70 -0.32 22.09
C GLY A 201 -16.71 -0.68 21.01
N ILE A 202 -16.26 -0.60 19.76
CA ILE A 202 -16.99 -1.04 18.56
C ILE A 202 -16.34 -2.31 18.02
N THR A 203 -17.12 -3.36 17.79
CA THR A 203 -16.70 -4.51 16.97
C THR A 203 -17.51 -4.56 15.68
N LYS A 204 -16.84 -4.53 14.53
CA LYS A 204 -17.42 -4.61 13.20
C LYS A 204 -17.22 -6.00 12.60
N THR A 205 -18.34 -6.72 12.41
CA THR A 205 -18.43 -8.04 11.77
C THR A 205 -19.30 -7.97 10.51
N GLY A 206 -19.33 -9.04 9.70
CA GLY A 206 -20.07 -9.12 8.44
C GLY A 206 -19.46 -8.29 7.30
N ASN A 207 -19.78 -8.64 6.06
CA ASN A 207 -19.11 -8.09 4.87
C ASN A 207 -19.52 -6.65 4.49
N GLY A 208 -20.56 -6.09 5.09
CA GLY A 208 -21.08 -4.75 4.75
C GLY A 208 -20.25 -3.59 5.32
N THR A 209 -20.70 -2.36 5.05
CA THR A 209 -20.02 -1.12 5.45
C THR A 209 -20.67 -0.49 6.68
N LEU A 210 -19.86 -0.16 7.68
CA LEU A 210 -20.23 0.75 8.76
C LEU A 210 -19.70 2.15 8.42
N SER A 211 -20.60 3.11 8.18
CA SER A 211 -20.26 4.47 7.78
C SER A 211 -20.28 5.43 8.97
N LEU A 212 -19.09 5.89 9.37
CA LEU A 212 -18.82 6.84 10.45
C LEU A 212 -18.35 8.18 9.84
N ILE A 213 -19.15 8.77 8.97
CA ILE A 213 -18.72 9.91 8.13
C ILE A 213 -19.27 11.27 8.59
N ASN A 214 -20.40 11.32 9.29
CA ASN A 214 -21.17 12.56 9.47
C ASN A 214 -21.01 13.23 10.86
N VAL A 215 -20.90 12.47 11.96
CA VAL A 215 -20.72 13.03 13.33
C VAL A 215 -19.44 12.51 14.02
N ALA A 216 -18.78 13.35 14.83
CA ALA A 216 -17.58 12.95 15.58
C ALA A 216 -17.98 12.00 16.71
N ASN A 217 -17.20 10.93 16.90
CA ASN A 217 -17.51 9.92 17.91
C ASN A 217 -16.57 10.08 19.11
N THR A 218 -17.05 9.84 20.33
CA THR A 218 -16.24 9.96 21.57
C THR A 218 -16.14 8.66 22.38
N PHE A 219 -16.60 7.52 21.84
CA PHE A 219 -16.40 6.22 22.50
C PHE A 219 -14.92 5.95 22.81
N THR A 220 -14.62 5.34 23.96
CA THR A 220 -13.22 5.10 24.38
C THR A 220 -12.80 3.62 24.45
N GLY A 221 -13.66 2.65 24.12
CA GLY A 221 -13.30 1.23 24.22
C GLY A 221 -12.61 0.64 22.99
N GLY A 222 -12.22 1.48 22.01
CA GLY A 222 -11.52 1.06 20.78
C GLY A 222 -12.45 0.59 19.66
N LEU A 223 -11.87 0.35 18.47
CA LEU A 223 -12.56 -0.15 17.27
C LEU A 223 -11.87 -1.43 16.79
N THR A 224 -12.60 -2.54 16.70
CA THR A 224 -12.14 -3.79 16.10
C THR A 224 -12.91 -4.05 14.80
N ILE A 225 -12.21 -4.29 13.70
CA ILE A 225 -12.80 -4.62 12.39
C ILE A 225 -12.39 -6.04 12.01
N THR A 226 -13.28 -7.00 12.22
CA THR A 226 -13.01 -8.41 11.88
C THR A 226 -13.41 -8.73 10.44
N GLU A 227 -14.44 -8.07 9.91
CA GLU A 227 -14.95 -8.29 8.56
C GLU A 227 -15.57 -7.02 7.96
N GLY A 228 -15.67 -6.98 6.62
CA GLY A 228 -16.28 -5.88 5.89
C GLY A 228 -15.51 -4.56 6.02
N THR A 229 -16.22 -3.44 6.00
CA THR A 229 -15.60 -2.10 5.94
C THR A 229 -16.10 -1.19 7.05
N VAL A 230 -15.22 -0.38 7.63
CA VAL A 230 -15.57 0.85 8.35
C VAL A 230 -15.12 2.04 7.52
N SER A 231 -16.04 2.92 7.15
CA SER A 231 -15.78 4.13 6.36
C SER A 231 -15.72 5.35 7.26
N VAL A 232 -14.66 6.15 7.14
CA VAL A 232 -14.47 7.42 7.87
C VAL A 232 -14.05 8.53 6.94
N ALA A 233 -14.57 9.74 7.14
CA ALA A 233 -14.14 10.93 6.41
C ALA A 233 -12.93 11.63 7.08
N THR A 234 -12.92 11.67 8.42
CA THR A 234 -11.90 12.37 9.22
C THR A 234 -11.47 11.54 10.44
N ALA A 235 -10.36 11.91 11.10
CA ALA A 235 -9.76 11.14 12.19
C ALA A 235 -10.62 11.09 13.47
N ASN A 236 -11.35 12.17 13.79
CA ASN A 236 -12.24 12.27 14.96
C ASN A 236 -13.52 11.40 14.85
N ARG A 237 -13.63 10.58 13.79
CA ARG A 237 -14.72 9.60 13.63
C ARG A 237 -14.44 8.26 14.31
N LEU A 238 -13.19 8.00 14.70
CA LEU A 238 -12.75 6.73 15.28
C LEU A 238 -12.82 6.68 16.82
N GLY A 239 -13.66 7.53 17.44
CA GLY A 239 -13.87 7.56 18.90
C GLY A 239 -13.08 8.65 19.62
N GLY A 240 -13.21 8.71 20.94
CA GLY A 240 -12.51 9.67 21.81
C GLY A 240 -11.01 9.37 21.83
N GLU A 241 -10.16 10.40 21.98
CA GLU A 241 -8.70 10.23 21.97
C GLU A 241 -8.27 9.22 23.04
N LEU A 242 -7.80 8.06 22.59
CA LEU A 242 -7.12 7.11 23.45
C LEU A 242 -5.68 7.58 23.58
N ALA A 243 -5.04 7.36 24.73
CA ALA A 243 -3.59 7.39 24.78
C ALA A 243 -3.05 6.48 23.68
N SER A 244 -1.85 6.74 23.15
CA SER A 244 -1.18 5.99 22.06
C SER A 244 -0.95 4.50 22.39
N ASN A 245 -2.03 3.75 22.60
CA ASN A 245 -2.08 2.34 22.89
C ASN A 245 -2.24 1.60 21.56
N ALA A 246 -1.52 0.49 21.41
CA ALA A 246 -1.45 -0.27 20.16
C ALA A 246 -2.80 -0.91 19.77
N THR A 247 -3.84 -0.83 20.60
CA THR A 247 -5.12 -1.52 20.40
C THR A 247 -6.31 -0.58 20.21
N ALA A 248 -6.08 0.72 19.95
CA ALA A 248 -7.16 1.67 19.70
C ALA A 248 -7.98 1.29 18.45
N VAL A 249 -7.29 0.86 17.39
CA VAL A 249 -7.91 0.30 16.18
C VAL A 249 -7.30 -1.05 15.86
N VAL A 250 -8.09 -2.12 15.89
CA VAL A 250 -7.67 -3.48 15.55
C VAL A 250 -8.24 -3.85 14.18
N LEU A 251 -7.38 -4.20 13.23
CA LEU A 251 -7.76 -4.75 11.92
C LEU A 251 -7.47 -6.25 11.94
N ASN A 252 -8.51 -7.08 11.86
CA ASN A 252 -8.39 -8.54 11.91
C ASN A 252 -9.33 -9.22 10.88
N GLY A 253 -9.12 -8.90 9.61
CA GLY A 253 -9.85 -9.39 8.44
C GLY A 253 -10.63 -8.30 7.70
N GLY A 254 -10.89 -7.16 8.35
CA GLY A 254 -11.66 -6.06 7.78
C GLY A 254 -10.84 -4.91 7.16
N THR A 255 -11.57 -3.95 6.59
CA THR A 255 -11.04 -2.75 5.94
C THR A 255 -11.40 -1.48 6.71
N LEU A 256 -10.40 -0.64 6.99
CA LEU A 256 -10.63 0.77 7.30
C LEU A 256 -10.54 1.57 6.00
N LEU A 257 -11.65 2.19 5.60
CA LEU A 257 -11.77 3.00 4.41
C LEU A 257 -11.76 4.49 4.79
N LYS A 258 -10.75 5.22 4.35
CA LYS A 258 -10.75 6.69 4.36
C LYS A 258 -11.48 7.21 3.12
N THR A 259 -12.66 7.80 3.33
CA THR A 259 -13.48 8.50 2.32
C THR A 259 -13.36 10.02 2.48
N GLY A 260 -14.02 10.78 1.61
CA GLY A 260 -14.00 12.25 1.64
C GLY A 260 -12.83 12.85 0.85
N ASN A 261 -13.03 14.10 0.40
CA ASN A 261 -12.24 14.85 -0.61
C ASN A 261 -10.74 15.00 -0.30
N THR A 262 -10.05 15.77 -1.15
CA THR A 262 -8.64 16.25 -1.20
C THR A 262 -7.94 16.68 0.11
N THR A 263 -8.50 16.41 1.28
CA THR A 263 -7.98 16.80 2.59
C THR A 263 -7.05 15.74 3.18
N THR A 264 -5.99 16.22 3.80
CA THR A 264 -5.10 15.43 4.65
C THR A 264 -5.80 15.11 5.97
N THR A 265 -5.96 13.81 6.27
CA THR A 265 -6.49 13.34 7.55
C THR A 265 -5.34 12.76 8.36
N SER A 266 -5.06 13.30 9.54
CA SER A 266 -4.00 12.84 10.42
C SER A 266 -4.55 12.25 11.71
N ILE A 267 -4.02 11.09 12.10
CA ILE A 267 -4.29 10.43 13.37
C ILE A 267 -3.02 10.55 14.23
N SER A 268 -3.07 11.40 15.24
CA SER A 268 -1.89 11.71 16.07
C SER A 268 -1.74 10.80 17.30
N ASN A 269 -2.85 10.36 17.90
CA ASN A 269 -2.85 9.76 19.24
C ASN A 269 -3.38 8.32 19.29
N ARG A 270 -3.50 7.59 18.17
CA ARG A 270 -4.07 6.23 18.17
C ARG A 270 -3.10 5.23 17.56
N GLY A 271 -2.79 4.17 18.31
CA GLY A 271 -2.10 3.01 17.75
C GLY A 271 -3.05 2.10 17.00
N PHE A 272 -2.48 1.27 16.14
CA PHE A 272 -3.20 0.24 15.39
C PHE A 272 -2.63 -1.13 15.73
N ALA A 273 -3.48 -2.15 15.64
CA ALA A 273 -3.06 -3.53 15.78
C ALA A 273 -3.57 -4.37 14.61
N LEU A 274 -2.78 -5.35 14.19
CA LEU A 274 -3.11 -6.32 13.15
C LEU A 274 -3.31 -7.69 13.78
N GLY A 275 -4.46 -8.30 13.55
CA GLY A 275 -4.70 -9.69 13.94
C GLY A 275 -4.26 -10.69 12.86
N ASN A 276 -4.35 -11.98 13.17
CA ASN A 276 -3.91 -13.07 12.29
C ASN A 276 -4.69 -13.18 10.97
N ALA A 277 -5.88 -12.58 10.88
CA ALA A 277 -6.65 -12.46 9.64
C ALA A 277 -6.23 -11.25 8.78
N ASN A 278 -5.12 -10.58 9.13
CA ASN A 278 -4.56 -9.41 8.45
C ASN A 278 -5.45 -8.16 8.55
N GLY A 279 -5.02 -7.04 7.99
CA GLY A 279 -5.79 -5.81 7.97
C GLY A 279 -5.66 -5.06 6.65
N THR A 280 -6.71 -4.32 6.27
CA THR A 280 -6.68 -3.45 5.09
C THR A 280 -6.93 -2.00 5.46
N ILE A 281 -6.13 -1.10 4.90
CA ILE A 281 -6.38 0.35 4.90
C ILE A 281 -6.55 0.79 3.45
N ASN A 282 -7.71 1.38 3.14
CA ASN A 282 -8.03 1.92 1.83
C ASN A 282 -8.09 3.45 1.89
N VAL A 283 -7.36 4.12 1.00
CA VAL A 283 -7.45 5.57 0.80
C VAL A 283 -8.08 5.81 -0.57
N ALA A 284 -9.38 6.11 -0.57
CA ALA A 284 -10.22 6.03 -1.77
C ALA A 284 -9.98 7.15 -2.79
N ASP A 285 -9.69 8.36 -2.31
CA ASP A 285 -9.48 9.54 -3.14
C ASP A 285 -8.00 9.60 -3.61
N PRO A 286 -7.70 9.73 -4.92
CA PRO A 286 -6.34 9.89 -5.43
C PRO A 286 -5.56 11.05 -4.81
N ALA A 287 -6.25 12.15 -4.46
CA ALA A 287 -5.65 13.31 -3.78
C ALA A 287 -5.69 13.19 -2.26
N GLY A 288 -6.33 12.16 -1.72
CA GLY A 288 -6.47 11.95 -0.29
C GLY A 288 -5.15 11.50 0.35
N VAL A 289 -4.76 12.16 1.45
CA VAL A 289 -3.64 11.71 2.30
C VAL A 289 -4.18 11.25 3.66
N PHE A 290 -3.79 10.06 4.10
CA PHE A 290 -4.11 9.52 5.42
C PHE A 290 -2.82 9.30 6.21
N ILE A 291 -2.62 10.07 7.28
CA ILE A 291 -1.40 10.03 8.09
C ILE A 291 -1.70 9.28 9.39
N ILE A 292 -0.91 8.24 9.68
CA ILE A 292 -0.92 7.52 10.95
C ILE A 292 0.40 7.82 11.66
N ASN A 293 0.32 8.55 12.77
CA ASN A 293 1.49 8.86 13.61
C ASN A 293 1.63 7.90 14.80
N GLY A 294 0.60 7.09 15.09
CA GLY A 294 0.67 6.04 16.10
C GLY A 294 1.31 4.76 15.57
N VAL A 295 1.89 3.96 16.47
CA VAL A 295 2.50 2.68 16.12
C VAL A 295 1.44 1.70 15.61
N ILE A 296 1.74 1.03 14.50
CA ILE A 296 1.05 -0.18 14.06
C ILE A 296 1.81 -1.39 14.59
N ALA A 297 1.15 -2.25 15.34
CA ALA A 297 1.72 -3.44 15.97
C ALA A 297 0.95 -4.72 15.60
N ASP A 298 1.51 -5.86 15.96
CA ASP A 298 0.79 -7.13 15.98
C ASP A 298 -0.12 -7.19 17.23
N VAL A 299 -1.31 -7.79 17.11
CA VAL A 299 -2.07 -8.22 18.30
C VAL A 299 -1.22 -9.27 19.05
N LEU A 300 -1.29 -9.29 20.38
CA LEU A 300 -0.48 -10.21 21.19
C LEU A 300 -0.62 -11.66 20.69
N ASN A 301 0.50 -12.30 20.40
CA ASN A 301 0.61 -13.67 19.85
C ASN A 301 -0.07 -13.90 18.49
N GLN A 302 -0.30 -12.84 17.72
CA GLN A 302 -0.89 -12.92 16.38
C GLN A 302 -0.06 -12.10 15.40
N THR A 303 0.52 -12.76 14.40
CA THR A 303 1.23 -12.07 13.33
C THR A 303 0.25 -11.68 12.22
N GLY A 304 0.09 -10.38 11.96
CA GLY A 304 -0.79 -9.86 10.93
C GLY A 304 -0.05 -9.08 9.85
N ALA A 305 -0.51 -9.17 8.61
CA ALA A 305 -0.04 -8.33 7.50
C ALA A 305 -0.95 -7.13 7.28
N LEU A 306 -0.38 -6.01 6.82
CA LEU A 306 -1.13 -4.82 6.41
C LEU A 306 -1.24 -4.76 4.88
N THR A 307 -2.42 -4.46 4.37
CA THR A 307 -2.65 -4.18 2.94
C THR A 307 -3.11 -2.74 2.75
N LYS A 308 -2.34 -1.95 2.01
CA LYS A 308 -2.73 -0.64 1.49
C LYS A 308 -3.43 -0.80 0.15
N THR A 309 -4.64 -0.26 0.02
CA THR A 309 -5.42 -0.20 -1.22
C THR A 309 -5.91 1.22 -1.51
N GLY A 310 -6.56 1.41 -2.66
CA GLY A 310 -7.07 2.70 -3.10
C GLY A 310 -5.98 3.62 -3.67
N PRO A 311 -6.34 4.58 -4.52
CA PRO A 311 -5.39 5.40 -5.28
C PRO A 311 -4.66 6.47 -4.44
N GLY A 312 -5.17 6.84 -3.26
CA GLY A 312 -4.56 7.89 -2.43
C GLY A 312 -3.32 7.45 -1.66
N THR A 313 -2.82 8.36 -0.82
CA THR A 313 -1.59 8.18 -0.03
C THR A 313 -1.88 7.74 1.41
N LEU A 314 -1.26 6.66 1.85
CA LEU A 314 -1.13 6.30 3.27
C LEU A 314 0.27 6.68 3.74
N ASN A 315 0.38 7.54 4.73
CA ASN A 315 1.65 7.97 5.33
C ASN A 315 1.82 7.35 6.72
N LEU A 316 2.91 6.62 6.92
CA LEU A 316 3.26 5.97 8.19
C LEU A 316 4.50 6.64 8.79
N ASN A 317 4.29 7.50 9.80
CA ASN A 317 5.35 8.27 10.44
C ASN A 317 5.94 7.61 11.69
N ALA A 318 5.29 6.56 12.20
CA ALA A 318 5.74 5.86 13.41
C ALA A 318 6.74 4.75 13.09
N THR A 319 7.59 4.42 14.07
CA THR A 319 8.30 3.13 14.10
C THR A 319 7.29 2.02 14.34
N ASN A 320 6.97 1.25 13.30
CA ASN A 320 5.97 0.19 13.36
C ASN A 320 6.61 -1.14 13.80
N THR A 321 5.84 -1.95 14.53
CA THR A 321 6.34 -3.20 15.14
C THR A 321 5.66 -4.47 14.62
N PHE A 322 4.65 -4.35 13.75
CA PHE A 322 4.06 -5.51 13.07
C PHE A 322 5.11 -6.27 12.25
N SER A 323 4.97 -7.59 12.17
CA SER A 323 5.97 -8.47 11.56
C SER A 323 5.45 -9.31 10.38
N GLY A 324 4.12 -9.34 10.15
CA GLY A 324 3.50 -10.14 9.09
C GLY A 324 3.76 -9.65 7.66
N GLY A 325 4.19 -8.40 7.50
CA GLY A 325 4.52 -7.78 6.22
C GLY A 325 3.50 -6.75 5.76
N LEU A 326 3.78 -6.13 4.62
CA LEU A 326 3.05 -4.98 4.08
C LEU A 326 2.89 -5.12 2.57
N THR A 327 1.65 -5.08 2.09
CA THR A 327 1.32 -5.09 0.67
C THR A 327 0.78 -3.74 0.23
N VAL A 328 1.37 -3.16 -0.82
CA VAL A 328 0.89 -1.95 -1.48
C VAL A 328 0.21 -2.37 -2.80
N ASN A 329 -1.12 -2.37 -2.80
CA ASN A 329 -1.96 -2.75 -3.92
C ASN A 329 -2.79 -1.55 -4.42
N GLY A 330 -2.08 -0.48 -4.79
CA GLY A 330 -2.67 0.76 -5.29
C GLY A 330 -2.22 2.01 -4.51
N GLY A 331 -2.12 3.12 -5.24
CA GLY A 331 -1.76 4.43 -4.69
C GLY A 331 -0.34 4.46 -4.11
N THR A 332 -0.15 5.31 -3.10
CA THR A 332 1.16 5.55 -2.50
C THR A 332 1.18 5.15 -1.03
N LEU A 333 2.24 4.45 -0.64
CA LEU A 333 2.66 4.30 0.75
C LEU A 333 3.85 5.24 0.99
N SER A 334 3.69 6.23 1.85
CA SER A 334 4.74 7.19 2.22
C SER A 334 5.36 6.81 3.55
N ILE A 335 6.69 6.85 3.62
CA ILE A 335 7.49 6.67 4.84
C ILE A 335 8.67 7.66 4.84
N ASP A 336 9.08 8.11 6.01
CA ASP A 336 10.29 8.93 6.20
C ASP A 336 11.51 8.11 6.62
N THR A 337 11.28 6.93 7.21
CA THR A 337 12.30 5.97 7.62
C THR A 337 11.84 4.55 7.30
N THR A 338 12.77 3.63 7.09
CA THR A 338 12.42 2.24 6.81
C THR A 338 11.76 1.53 8.01
N LEU A 339 11.81 2.11 9.21
CA LEU A 339 11.10 1.63 10.41
C LEU A 339 9.57 1.77 10.29
N GLY A 340 9.08 2.64 9.40
CA GLY A 340 7.66 2.71 9.04
C GLY A 340 7.13 1.43 8.36
N LEU A 341 8.02 0.58 7.82
CA LEU A 341 7.62 -0.67 7.14
C LEU A 341 7.33 -1.84 8.09
N GLY A 342 7.60 -1.67 9.39
CA GLY A 342 7.42 -2.72 10.38
C GLY A 342 8.73 -3.38 10.83
N ASN A 343 8.58 -4.37 11.71
CA ASN A 343 9.68 -5.08 12.37
C ASN A 343 10.40 -6.03 11.40
N ALA A 344 11.71 -5.88 11.30
CA ALA A 344 12.59 -6.69 10.48
C ALA A 344 13.69 -7.42 11.28
N SER A 345 13.44 -7.74 12.55
CA SER A 345 14.36 -8.52 13.39
C SER A 345 14.48 -9.98 12.94
N ILE A 346 13.46 -10.51 12.24
CA ILE A 346 13.45 -11.85 11.66
C ILE A 346 13.28 -11.72 10.15
N VAL A 347 13.91 -12.61 9.38
CA VAL A 347 13.76 -12.67 7.92
C VAL A 347 12.29 -12.92 7.56
N ASN A 348 11.69 -11.98 6.84
CA ASN A 348 10.40 -12.15 6.20
C ASN A 348 10.58 -11.92 4.69
N THR A 349 10.45 -12.99 3.90
CA THR A 349 10.66 -12.93 2.45
C THR A 349 9.56 -12.18 1.70
N ASN A 350 8.44 -11.89 2.37
CA ASN A 350 7.26 -11.17 1.89
C ASN A 350 7.03 -9.89 2.72
N HIS A 351 8.07 -9.30 3.32
CA HIS A 351 7.95 -8.16 4.20
C HIS A 351 7.36 -6.94 3.50
N LEU A 352 7.77 -6.67 2.26
CA LEU A 352 7.20 -5.61 1.43
C LEU A 352 6.81 -6.15 0.06
N ILE A 353 5.55 -5.97 -0.33
CA ILE A 353 5.04 -6.36 -1.64
C ILE A 353 4.49 -5.12 -2.35
N LEU A 354 5.14 -4.69 -3.43
CA LEU A 354 4.65 -3.64 -4.31
C LEU A 354 3.90 -4.29 -5.47
N ALA A 355 2.60 -4.54 -5.31
CA ALA A 355 1.81 -5.24 -6.31
C ALA A 355 1.41 -4.31 -7.47
N ASN A 356 0.88 -3.13 -7.16
CA ASN A 356 0.40 -2.14 -8.13
C ASN A 356 0.48 -0.70 -7.55
N GLY A 357 1.50 -0.40 -6.76
CA GLY A 357 1.58 0.89 -6.09
C GLY A 357 3.01 1.34 -5.80
N THR A 358 3.13 2.53 -5.23
CA THR A 358 4.39 3.22 -5.02
C THR A 358 4.79 3.19 -3.55
N LEU A 359 6.04 2.80 -3.27
CA LEU A 359 6.71 3.17 -2.04
C LEU A 359 7.36 4.54 -2.23
N GLN A 360 6.88 5.55 -1.52
CA GLN A 360 7.48 6.88 -1.48
C GLN A 360 8.34 7.03 -0.22
N PHE A 361 9.63 7.29 -0.42
CA PHE A 361 10.56 7.61 0.65
C PHE A 361 10.78 9.12 0.72
N THR A 362 10.33 9.72 1.81
CA THR A 362 10.40 11.18 2.06
C THR A 362 11.49 11.55 3.05
N GLY A 363 12.31 10.58 3.51
CA GLY A 363 13.45 10.86 4.38
C GLY A 363 14.47 11.77 3.70
N ASN A 364 15.11 12.64 4.47
CA ASN A 364 16.06 13.65 3.97
C ASN A 364 17.52 13.18 3.94
N SER A 365 17.79 11.99 4.48
CA SER A 365 19.12 11.42 4.64
C SER A 365 19.15 10.01 4.07
N SER A 366 20.36 9.50 3.86
CA SER A 366 20.51 8.10 3.46
C SER A 366 20.05 7.16 4.57
N THR A 367 19.30 6.13 4.19
CA THR A 367 18.85 5.08 5.09
C THR A 367 19.04 3.70 4.47
N THR A 368 19.27 2.72 5.33
CA THR A 368 19.46 1.33 4.92
C THR A 368 18.25 0.50 5.31
N ALA A 369 17.66 -0.19 4.34
CA ALA A 369 16.67 -1.22 4.61
C ALA A 369 17.36 -2.48 5.15
N SER A 370 16.82 -3.06 6.23
CA SER A 370 17.31 -4.32 6.76
C SER A 370 17.28 -5.43 5.70
N ALA A 371 18.34 -6.24 5.63
CA ALA A 371 18.42 -7.40 4.73
C ALA A 371 17.31 -8.43 4.98
N ASN A 372 16.72 -8.43 6.18
CA ASN A 372 15.61 -9.29 6.57
C ASN A 372 14.27 -8.89 5.93
N ARG A 373 14.17 -7.69 5.31
CA ARG A 373 12.96 -7.22 4.62
C ARG A 373 12.92 -7.72 3.18
N GLY A 374 12.59 -8.99 2.95
CA GLY A 374 12.38 -9.47 1.58
C GLY A 374 11.33 -8.64 0.85
N MET A 375 11.62 -8.24 -0.39
CA MET A 375 10.73 -7.43 -1.21
C MET A 375 10.24 -8.19 -2.43
N ARG A 376 9.01 -7.87 -2.86
CA ARG A 376 8.47 -8.27 -4.16
C ARG A 376 7.97 -7.08 -4.95
N VAL A 377 8.20 -7.12 -6.26
CA VAL A 377 7.69 -6.12 -7.21
C VAL A 377 6.77 -6.78 -8.23
N GLY A 378 5.64 -6.13 -8.48
CA GLY A 378 4.66 -6.49 -9.50
C GLY A 378 4.98 -5.83 -10.83
N SER A 379 3.95 -5.59 -11.65
CA SER A 379 4.12 -5.02 -12.99
C SER A 379 4.73 -3.59 -13.00
N ALA A 380 4.91 -3.00 -14.18
CA ALA A 380 5.49 -1.66 -14.38
C ALA A 380 4.79 -0.51 -13.61
N THR A 381 3.58 -0.73 -13.09
CA THR A 381 2.86 0.24 -12.25
C THR A 381 3.40 0.33 -10.82
N SER A 382 4.24 -0.61 -10.40
CA SER A 382 4.90 -0.57 -9.09
C SER A 382 6.16 0.25 -9.14
N ALA A 383 6.37 1.12 -8.14
CA ALA A 383 7.52 2.02 -8.12
C ALA A 383 8.10 2.23 -6.72
N ILE A 384 9.37 2.61 -6.70
CA ILE A 384 10.05 3.20 -5.55
C ILE A 384 10.39 4.64 -5.93
N GLU A 385 9.82 5.58 -5.20
CA GLU A 385 10.04 7.02 -5.36
C GLU A 385 10.90 7.53 -4.22
N ILE A 386 12.05 8.14 -4.55
CA ILE A 386 12.92 8.79 -3.57
C ILE A 386 12.80 10.30 -3.77
N VAL A 387 12.05 10.96 -2.89
CA VAL A 387 11.61 12.34 -3.13
C VAL A 387 12.77 13.33 -3.07
N ASN A 388 13.57 13.25 -2.00
CA ASN A 388 14.64 14.23 -1.76
C ASN A 388 15.90 13.87 -2.55
N GLU A 389 16.47 14.83 -3.27
CA GLU A 389 17.66 14.66 -4.10
C GLU A 389 18.88 14.16 -3.31
N SER A 390 19.08 14.66 -2.10
CA SER A 390 20.19 14.26 -1.22
C SER A 390 19.96 12.91 -0.52
N ALA A 391 18.77 12.32 -0.62
CA ALA A 391 18.44 11.08 0.06
C ALA A 391 18.86 9.86 -0.76
N THR A 392 19.21 8.79 -0.05
CA THR A 392 19.50 7.48 -0.64
C THR A 392 18.76 6.40 0.12
N LEU A 393 17.95 5.60 -0.57
CA LEU A 393 17.39 4.37 0.00
C LEU A 393 18.26 3.19 -0.44
N ARG A 394 18.88 2.50 0.52
CA ARG A 394 19.75 1.35 0.24
C ARG A 394 19.01 0.05 0.52
N LEU A 395 19.03 -0.86 -0.46
CA LEU A 395 18.37 -2.15 -0.42
C LEU A 395 19.41 -3.27 -0.37
N LEU A 396 19.57 -3.89 0.79
CA LEU A 396 20.43 -5.07 1.00
C LEU A 396 19.65 -6.39 0.86
N ASN A 397 18.33 -6.29 0.80
CA ASN A 397 17.40 -7.40 0.73
C ASN A 397 17.30 -7.98 -0.69
N SER A 398 16.78 -9.22 -0.79
CA SER A 398 16.37 -9.78 -2.08
C SER A 398 15.10 -9.10 -2.59
N VAL A 399 15.02 -8.95 -3.92
CA VAL A 399 13.81 -8.50 -4.64
C VAL A 399 13.42 -9.57 -5.64
N ARG A 400 12.14 -9.96 -5.62
CA ARG A 400 11.58 -11.03 -6.46
C ARG A 400 10.28 -10.60 -7.10
N ASP A 401 9.75 -11.43 -7.99
CA ASP A 401 8.44 -11.23 -8.58
C ASP A 401 7.31 -11.38 -7.54
N VAL A 402 6.25 -10.59 -7.72
CA VAL A 402 4.92 -10.98 -7.24
C VAL A 402 4.46 -12.20 -8.04
N SER A 403 3.87 -13.18 -7.36
CA SER A 403 3.46 -14.44 -8.00
C SER A 403 2.59 -14.18 -9.24
N GLY A 404 2.96 -14.79 -10.36
CA GLY A 404 2.25 -14.65 -11.63
C GLY A 404 2.50 -13.35 -12.40
N GLN A 405 3.42 -12.49 -11.96
CA GLN A 405 3.76 -11.22 -12.63
C GLN A 405 5.25 -11.18 -12.94
N ALA A 406 5.60 -10.74 -14.16
CA ALA A 406 6.97 -10.36 -14.46
C ALA A 406 7.27 -9.01 -13.76
N GLY A 407 8.01 -9.07 -12.66
CA GLY A 407 8.20 -7.94 -11.77
C GLY A 407 9.12 -6.88 -12.36
N VAL A 408 8.67 -5.62 -12.39
CA VAL A 408 9.46 -4.48 -12.86
C VAL A 408 9.87 -3.63 -11.67
N LEU A 409 11.16 -3.37 -11.52
CA LEU A 409 11.66 -2.40 -10.54
C LEU A 409 11.68 -1.00 -11.15
N THR A 410 10.68 -0.17 -10.84
CA THR A 410 10.63 1.22 -11.30
C THR A 410 11.21 2.17 -10.26
N LYS A 411 12.28 2.90 -10.61
CA LYS A 411 12.86 3.99 -9.82
C LYS A 411 12.36 5.34 -10.32
N SER A 412 11.79 6.13 -9.41
CA SER A 412 11.36 7.52 -9.64
C SER A 412 11.81 8.46 -8.50
N GLY A 413 11.46 9.74 -8.58
CA GLY A 413 11.91 10.77 -7.65
C GLY A 413 13.38 11.18 -7.85
N LEU A 414 13.75 12.33 -7.29
CA LEU A 414 15.04 13.00 -7.52
C LEU A 414 16.23 12.28 -6.88
N GLY A 415 16.01 11.60 -5.74
CA GLY A 415 17.09 10.98 -4.97
C GLY A 415 17.62 9.67 -5.55
N SER A 416 18.43 8.98 -4.75
CA SER A 416 19.12 7.75 -5.15
C SER A 416 18.45 6.49 -4.59
N LEU A 417 18.32 5.46 -5.41
CA LEU A 417 18.05 4.08 -4.96
C LEU A 417 19.32 3.27 -5.15
N SER A 418 19.83 2.68 -4.07
CA SER A 418 21.04 1.86 -4.08
C SER A 418 20.70 0.38 -3.89
N LEU A 419 21.10 -0.43 -4.86
CA LEU A 419 20.95 -1.88 -4.87
C LEU A 419 22.29 -2.50 -4.48
N GLU A 420 22.33 -3.16 -3.33
CA GLU A 420 23.55 -3.71 -2.70
C GLU A 420 23.43 -5.17 -2.28
N GLY A 421 22.29 -5.80 -2.60
CA GLY A 421 22.09 -7.24 -2.48
C GLY A 421 22.91 -8.00 -3.54
N SER A 422 23.19 -9.28 -3.26
CA SER A 422 24.00 -10.11 -4.17
C SER A 422 23.24 -10.60 -5.40
N THR A 423 21.93 -10.86 -5.28
CA THR A 423 21.07 -11.29 -6.39
C THR A 423 19.65 -10.72 -6.27
N TYR A 424 19.16 -10.17 -7.38
CA TYR A 424 17.78 -9.75 -7.54
C TYR A 424 17.13 -10.61 -8.63
N SER A 425 16.03 -11.29 -8.31
CA SER A 425 15.43 -12.32 -9.18
C SER A 425 14.08 -11.91 -9.78
N TYR A 426 13.71 -10.63 -9.72
CA TYR A 426 12.57 -10.14 -10.47
C TYR A 426 12.87 -10.22 -11.98
N THR A 427 11.86 -10.46 -12.81
CA THR A 427 12.08 -10.87 -14.21
C THR A 427 11.71 -9.82 -15.25
N GLY A 428 10.90 -8.82 -14.90
CA GLY A 428 10.41 -7.78 -15.81
C GLY A 428 11.40 -6.67 -16.13
N GLY A 429 12.57 -6.64 -15.48
CA GLY A 429 13.62 -5.65 -15.70
C GLY A 429 13.54 -4.45 -14.75
N THR A 430 14.34 -3.43 -15.03
CA THR A 430 14.49 -2.21 -14.22
C THR A 430 14.23 -0.98 -15.08
N LEU A 431 13.33 -0.12 -14.64
CA LEU A 431 13.02 1.15 -15.30
C LEU A 431 13.45 2.31 -14.40
N VAL A 432 14.35 3.17 -14.87
CA VAL A 432 14.75 4.39 -14.16
C VAL A 432 14.12 5.58 -14.86
N VAL A 433 13.10 6.16 -14.22
CA VAL A 433 12.32 7.28 -14.76
C VAL A 433 12.87 8.62 -14.27
N ALA A 434 13.43 8.67 -13.06
CA ALA A 434 13.99 9.89 -12.48
C ALA A 434 15.08 9.58 -11.43
N GLY A 435 15.98 10.55 -11.24
CA GLY A 435 17.05 10.51 -10.24
C GLY A 435 18.14 9.51 -10.57
N THR A 436 18.71 8.91 -9.52
CA THR A 436 19.86 8.01 -9.64
C THR A 436 19.51 6.59 -9.22
N LEU A 437 19.93 5.61 -10.03
CA LEU A 437 20.03 4.22 -9.63
C LEU A 437 21.51 3.88 -9.41
N VAL A 438 21.83 3.36 -8.23
CA VAL A 438 23.15 2.81 -7.92
C VAL A 438 23.03 1.29 -7.89
N VAL A 439 23.83 0.60 -8.69
CA VAL A 439 23.94 -0.86 -8.65
C VAL A 439 25.35 -1.21 -8.20
N ASN A 440 25.52 -1.39 -6.90
CA ASN A 440 26.82 -1.65 -6.29
C ASN A 440 26.97 -3.14 -6.02
N ARG A 441 27.63 -3.83 -6.96
CA ARG A 441 27.83 -5.29 -6.97
C ARG A 441 26.50 -6.04 -7.15
N GLY A 442 26.60 -7.34 -7.47
CA GLY A 442 25.45 -8.20 -7.68
C GLY A 442 24.85 -8.12 -9.08
N THR A 443 23.88 -9.01 -9.33
CA THR A 443 23.15 -9.09 -10.60
C THR A 443 21.74 -8.58 -10.40
N ILE A 444 21.36 -7.53 -11.13
CA ILE A 444 19.98 -7.04 -11.11
C ILE A 444 19.07 -7.92 -11.96
N GLY A 445 17.79 -7.89 -11.60
CA GLY A 445 16.75 -8.67 -12.25
C GLY A 445 16.52 -8.28 -13.71
N GLY A 446 15.68 -9.07 -14.36
CA GLY A 446 15.57 -9.17 -15.82
C GLY A 446 15.76 -10.62 -16.24
N ASN A 447 15.29 -10.96 -17.43
CA ASN A 447 15.50 -12.26 -18.05
C ASN A 447 16.04 -12.04 -19.47
N VAL A 448 16.76 -13.02 -20.02
CA VAL A 448 17.30 -13.00 -21.39
C VAL A 448 16.21 -12.76 -22.46
N SER A 449 14.95 -13.05 -22.14
CA SER A 449 13.78 -12.81 -23.02
C SER A 449 13.02 -11.50 -22.72
N LEU A 450 13.40 -10.76 -21.69
CA LEU A 450 12.70 -9.56 -21.21
C LEU A 450 13.66 -8.36 -21.12
N ALA A 451 13.12 -7.21 -20.73
CA ALA A 451 13.90 -5.99 -20.55
C ALA A 451 14.94 -6.16 -19.43
N GLY A 452 16.12 -5.57 -19.65
CA GLY A 452 17.13 -5.38 -18.64
C GLY A 452 16.97 -4.06 -17.92
N ILE A 453 17.95 -3.17 -18.02
CA ILE A 453 17.80 -1.79 -17.53
C ILE A 453 17.37 -0.86 -18.66
N THR A 454 16.39 -0.01 -18.39
CA THR A 454 16.00 1.11 -19.25
C THR A 454 16.17 2.42 -18.47
N LEU A 455 17.08 3.29 -18.93
CA LEU A 455 17.26 4.63 -18.39
C LEU A 455 16.48 5.63 -19.24
N ALA A 456 15.62 6.43 -18.61
CA ALA A 456 15.00 7.60 -19.25
C ALA A 456 15.99 8.77 -19.36
N THR A 457 15.71 9.73 -20.25
CA THR A 457 16.50 10.95 -20.41
C THR A 457 16.66 11.70 -19.08
N GLY A 458 17.88 12.17 -18.79
CA GLY A 458 18.19 12.92 -17.57
C GLY A 458 18.42 12.07 -16.32
N THR A 459 18.30 10.74 -16.42
CA THR A 459 18.57 9.83 -15.29
C THR A 459 20.04 9.44 -15.20
N THR A 460 20.47 9.03 -14.01
CA THR A 460 21.85 8.58 -13.76
C THR A 460 21.88 7.11 -13.34
N LEU A 461 22.77 6.34 -13.97
CA LEU A 461 23.21 5.04 -13.48
C LEU A 461 24.60 5.17 -12.88
N ARG A 462 24.78 4.65 -11.67
CA ARG A 462 26.08 4.54 -11.00
C ARG A 462 26.35 3.10 -10.61
N GLY A 463 27.62 2.70 -10.55
CA GLY A 463 27.99 1.43 -9.95
C GLY A 463 28.90 0.55 -10.79
N ASN A 464 28.91 -0.72 -10.43
CA ASN A 464 29.74 -1.77 -11.01
C ASN A 464 28.97 -3.12 -11.04
N GLY A 465 27.65 -3.04 -11.23
CA GLY A 465 26.76 -4.20 -11.23
C GLY A 465 26.68 -4.95 -12.56
N THR A 466 25.91 -6.04 -12.52
CA THR A 466 25.57 -6.86 -13.69
C THR A 466 24.09 -6.72 -14.05
N PHE A 467 23.78 -6.57 -15.33
CA PHE A 467 22.45 -6.38 -15.89
C PHE A 467 22.06 -7.57 -16.77
N ASN A 468 20.96 -8.23 -16.42
CA ASN A 468 20.33 -9.24 -17.26
C ASN A 468 19.37 -8.56 -18.25
N GLY A 469 19.06 -9.21 -19.38
CA GLY A 469 18.09 -8.68 -20.36
C GLY A 469 18.61 -7.52 -21.22
N ASN A 470 17.89 -7.22 -22.30
CA ASN A 470 18.30 -6.16 -23.23
C ASN A 470 18.20 -4.79 -22.56
N SER A 471 19.27 -4.01 -22.62
CA SER A 471 19.39 -2.75 -21.90
C SER A 471 19.41 -1.56 -22.84
N THR A 472 18.84 -0.45 -22.39
CA THR A 472 18.75 0.80 -23.15
C THR A 472 19.12 1.98 -22.27
N ILE A 473 20.05 2.80 -22.74
CA ILE A 473 20.46 4.04 -22.10
C ILE A 473 20.03 5.18 -23.01
N ALA A 474 19.04 5.98 -22.59
CA ALA A 474 18.53 7.08 -23.40
C ALA A 474 19.55 8.21 -23.58
N ALA A 475 19.33 9.02 -24.61
CA ALA A 475 20.05 10.27 -24.79
C ALA A 475 19.86 11.19 -23.57
N GLY A 476 20.95 11.85 -23.16
CA GLY A 476 20.96 12.74 -21.99
C GLY A 476 20.98 12.02 -20.64
N SER A 477 21.04 10.69 -20.59
CA SER A 477 21.35 9.96 -19.36
C SER A 477 22.84 10.07 -19.02
N LYS A 478 23.19 9.80 -17.75
CA LYS A 478 24.57 9.74 -17.27
C LYS A 478 24.89 8.32 -16.78
N VAL A 479 26.09 7.83 -17.10
CA VAL A 479 26.63 6.56 -16.61
C VAL A 479 27.96 6.84 -15.91
N ASP A 480 28.09 6.36 -14.68
CA ASP A 480 29.24 6.59 -13.80
C ASP A 480 29.68 5.25 -13.21
N ILE A 481 30.83 4.77 -13.66
CA ILE A 481 31.32 3.43 -13.37
C ILE A 481 32.23 3.53 -12.15
N ALA A 482 31.81 2.96 -11.02
CA ALA A 482 32.61 2.94 -9.81
C ALA A 482 32.00 2.02 -8.76
N SER A 483 32.69 1.80 -7.65
CA SER A 483 32.06 1.20 -6.46
C SER A 483 31.46 2.29 -5.58
N TYR A 484 30.25 2.09 -5.07
CA TYR A 484 29.52 3.12 -4.31
C TYR A 484 28.95 2.59 -3.00
N ASP A 485 29.20 3.29 -1.91
CA ASP A 485 28.59 3.04 -0.61
C ASP A 485 28.04 4.35 -0.03
N ASN A 486 26.75 4.40 0.27
CA ASN A 486 26.10 5.55 0.89
C ASN A 486 26.28 6.84 0.08
N SER A 487 26.21 6.73 -1.25
CA SER A 487 26.51 7.80 -2.21
C SER A 487 27.97 8.29 -2.24
N ALA A 488 28.86 7.70 -1.44
CA ALA A 488 30.29 7.91 -1.51
C ALA A 488 30.94 6.88 -2.45
N GLN A 489 31.80 7.37 -3.34
CA GLN A 489 32.64 6.51 -4.16
C GLN A 489 33.65 5.80 -3.26
N THR A 490 33.79 4.48 -3.40
CA THR A 490 34.70 3.64 -2.59
C THR A 490 35.85 3.05 -3.40
N ALA A 491 35.67 2.93 -4.72
CA ALA A 491 36.72 2.63 -5.67
C ALA A 491 36.45 3.44 -6.93
N ALA A 492 37.49 4.09 -7.45
CA ALA A 492 37.43 4.88 -8.68
C ALA A 492 37.14 3.96 -9.86
N VAL A 493 37.94 2.91 -10.03
CA VAL A 493 37.75 1.95 -11.12
C VAL A 493 36.67 0.91 -10.80
N GLY A 494 35.79 0.63 -11.77
CA GLY A 494 34.79 -0.41 -11.74
C GLY A 494 34.52 -1.06 -13.10
N SER A 495 33.56 -1.99 -13.13
CA SER A 495 33.07 -2.55 -14.39
C SER A 495 31.57 -2.78 -14.34
N LEU A 496 30.86 -2.34 -15.38
CA LEU A 496 29.45 -2.65 -15.60
C LEU A 496 29.35 -3.82 -16.58
N ASN A 497 28.59 -4.84 -16.22
CA ASN A 497 28.46 -6.05 -17.02
C ASN A 497 27.05 -6.18 -17.60
N PHE A 498 26.92 -6.31 -18.92
CA PHE A 498 25.65 -6.50 -19.61
C PHE A 498 25.61 -7.91 -20.21
N ASN A 499 24.68 -8.74 -19.72
CA ASN A 499 24.58 -10.12 -20.20
C ASN A 499 23.89 -10.23 -21.56
N GLN A 500 23.17 -9.19 -22.00
CA GLN A 500 22.50 -9.13 -23.29
C GLN A 500 22.83 -7.81 -24.01
N ASN A 501 22.10 -7.50 -25.09
CA ASN A 501 22.36 -6.34 -25.93
C ASN A 501 22.27 -5.03 -25.13
N LEU A 502 23.10 -4.06 -25.52
CA LEU A 502 23.10 -2.71 -24.99
C LEU A 502 22.90 -1.72 -26.12
N THR A 503 21.83 -0.93 -26.05
CA THR A 503 21.62 0.23 -26.92
C THR A 503 22.00 1.50 -26.16
N LEU A 504 22.93 2.26 -26.72
CA LEU A 504 23.39 3.54 -26.20
C LEU A 504 22.87 4.69 -27.07
N GLY A 505 22.09 5.58 -26.48
CA GLY A 505 21.90 6.92 -27.00
C GLY A 505 23.10 7.83 -26.69
N SER A 506 22.97 9.12 -26.99
CA SER A 506 23.98 10.14 -26.67
C SER A 506 24.00 10.47 -25.17
N ALA A 507 24.47 9.50 -24.36
CA ALA A 507 24.65 9.62 -22.92
C ALA A 507 26.00 10.26 -22.57
N SER A 508 26.13 10.76 -21.34
CA SER A 508 27.42 11.13 -20.76
C SER A 508 28.01 9.93 -20.00
N LEU A 509 29.18 9.48 -20.43
CA LEU A 509 29.88 8.31 -19.92
C LEU A 509 31.10 8.76 -19.12
N LEU A 510 31.09 8.54 -17.81
CA LEU A 510 32.18 8.89 -16.91
C LEU A 510 33.08 7.66 -16.75
N TYR A 511 34.37 7.86 -17.01
CA TYR A 511 35.38 6.81 -16.98
C TYR A 511 36.61 7.26 -16.19
N ASP A 512 36.92 6.51 -15.14
CA ASP A 512 38.19 6.50 -14.43
C ASP A 512 39.21 5.66 -15.21
N LEU A 513 40.24 6.31 -15.75
CA LEU A 513 41.35 5.70 -16.49
C LEU A 513 42.58 5.55 -15.60
N ASP A 514 42.96 4.31 -15.30
CA ASP A 514 44.21 3.97 -14.62
C ASP A 514 45.18 3.35 -15.63
N THR A 515 45.62 2.09 -15.46
CA THR A 515 46.37 1.41 -16.52
C THR A 515 45.43 0.94 -17.64
N PRO A 516 45.91 0.72 -18.88
CA PRO A 516 45.10 0.19 -19.97
C PRO A 516 44.33 -1.11 -19.65
N ALA A 517 44.84 -1.92 -18.69
CA ALA A 517 44.23 -3.18 -18.27
C ALA A 517 43.32 -3.05 -17.04
N THR A 518 43.37 -1.94 -16.30
CA THR A 518 42.71 -1.75 -15.00
C THR A 518 41.93 -0.45 -14.94
N SER A 519 41.36 -0.01 -16.05
CA SER A 519 40.48 1.16 -16.12
C SER A 519 39.02 0.73 -16.12
N ASP A 520 38.12 1.71 -16.02
CA ASP A 520 36.69 1.46 -16.15
C ASP A 520 36.34 0.71 -17.43
N LEU A 521 35.39 -0.21 -17.31
CA LEU A 521 34.98 -1.07 -18.41
C LEU A 521 33.48 -1.33 -18.41
N ILE A 522 32.83 -1.05 -19.54
CA ILE A 522 31.53 -1.66 -19.86
C ILE A 522 31.81 -2.96 -20.62
N ASN A 523 31.33 -4.07 -20.10
CA ASN A 523 31.57 -5.39 -20.66
C ASN A 523 30.26 -6.05 -21.09
N LEU A 524 30.16 -6.45 -22.35
CA LEU A 524 29.04 -7.21 -22.88
C LEU A 524 29.40 -8.70 -22.94
N ALA A 525 28.47 -9.57 -22.55
CA ALA A 525 28.65 -11.01 -22.62
C ALA A 525 28.76 -11.53 -24.07
N PRO A 526 29.33 -12.73 -24.28
CA PRO A 526 29.46 -13.30 -25.61
C PRO A 526 28.12 -13.39 -26.35
N GLY A 527 28.09 -12.90 -27.59
CA GLY A 527 26.91 -12.87 -28.44
C GLY A 527 25.98 -11.66 -28.24
N ALA A 528 26.19 -10.86 -27.19
CA ALA A 528 25.48 -9.59 -27.03
C ALA A 528 26.05 -8.53 -27.98
N ALA A 529 25.18 -7.76 -28.61
CA ALA A 529 25.53 -6.66 -29.50
C ALA A 529 25.48 -5.32 -28.75
N LEU A 530 26.48 -4.47 -29.03
CA LEU A 530 26.45 -3.06 -28.69
C LEU A 530 25.90 -2.29 -29.89
N ASP A 531 24.85 -1.51 -29.67
CA ASP A 531 24.31 -0.57 -30.65
C ASP A 531 24.57 0.87 -30.18
N ILE A 532 25.38 1.60 -30.92
CA ILE A 532 25.72 3.01 -30.67
C ILE A 532 24.97 3.97 -31.60
N GLY A 533 24.00 3.48 -32.38
CA GLY A 533 23.29 4.28 -33.37
C GLY A 533 24.22 4.91 -34.42
N SER A 534 23.70 5.86 -35.20
CA SER A 534 24.49 6.58 -36.20
C SER A 534 24.90 7.94 -35.67
N GLY A 535 26.19 8.14 -35.38
CA GLY A 535 26.73 9.41 -34.93
C GLY A 535 26.32 9.82 -33.51
N THR A 536 25.76 8.91 -32.71
CA THR A 536 25.26 9.24 -31.35
C THR A 536 26.34 9.19 -30.27
N VAL A 537 27.40 8.42 -30.52
CA VAL A 537 28.57 8.26 -29.64
C VAL A 537 29.81 8.80 -30.33
N ASP A 538 30.44 9.78 -29.72
CA ASP A 538 31.76 10.31 -30.06
C ASP A 538 32.53 10.69 -28.79
N LEU A 539 33.68 11.35 -28.94
CA LEU A 539 34.54 11.70 -27.80
C LEU A 539 33.86 12.67 -26.83
N ALA A 540 32.92 13.50 -27.28
CA ALA A 540 32.22 14.46 -26.42
C ALA A 540 31.24 13.78 -25.44
N ASN A 541 30.88 12.52 -25.70
CA ASN A 541 30.10 11.71 -24.76
C ASN A 541 30.92 11.28 -23.54
N PHE A 542 32.24 11.32 -23.59
CA PHE A 542 33.10 10.80 -22.53
C PHE A 542 33.63 11.90 -21.63
N VAL A 543 33.59 11.64 -20.32
CA VAL A 543 34.26 12.45 -19.29
C VAL A 543 35.28 11.54 -18.63
N PHE A 544 36.57 11.82 -18.86
CA PHE A 544 37.66 11.01 -18.33
C PHE A 544 38.29 11.66 -17.09
N THR A 545 38.54 10.84 -16.09
CA THR A 545 39.37 11.13 -14.92
C THR A 545 40.58 10.19 -14.96
N THR A 546 41.77 10.69 -14.63
CA THR A 546 43.02 9.92 -14.75
C THR A 546 43.58 9.56 -13.39
N GLY A 547 43.78 8.27 -13.14
CA GLY A 547 44.48 7.72 -11.98
C GLY A 547 46.00 7.75 -12.13
N SER A 548 46.70 7.25 -11.10
CA SER A 548 48.17 7.24 -11.05
C SER A 548 48.83 6.33 -12.10
N GLY A 549 48.11 5.33 -12.61
CA GLY A 549 48.57 4.41 -13.64
C GLY A 549 48.31 4.88 -15.07
N PHE A 550 47.75 6.09 -15.27
CA PHE A 550 47.47 6.62 -16.59
C PHE A 550 48.75 6.83 -17.41
N ALA A 551 48.81 6.21 -18.58
CA ALA A 551 49.99 6.20 -19.46
C ALA A 551 49.57 6.02 -20.94
N PRO A 552 50.45 6.30 -21.91
CA PRO A 552 50.20 5.97 -23.31
C PRO A 552 49.82 4.50 -23.49
N GLY A 553 48.83 4.23 -24.35
CA GLY A 553 48.32 2.88 -24.56
C GLY A 553 46.93 2.85 -25.17
N VAL A 554 46.37 1.65 -25.30
CA VAL A 554 45.01 1.42 -25.81
C VAL A 554 44.11 0.97 -24.66
N TYR A 555 43.18 1.84 -24.28
CA TYR A 555 42.20 1.61 -23.24
C TYR A 555 40.93 1.04 -23.86
N THR A 556 40.48 -0.13 -23.43
CA THR A 556 39.19 -0.66 -23.86
C THR A 556 38.10 -0.06 -22.98
N LEU A 557 37.21 0.75 -23.58
CA LEU A 557 36.12 1.41 -22.86
C LEU A 557 34.88 0.52 -22.81
N ILE A 558 34.54 -0.07 -23.96
CA ILE A 558 33.40 -0.98 -24.10
C ILE A 558 33.85 -2.23 -24.85
N SER A 559 33.66 -3.40 -24.24
CA SER A 559 34.03 -4.69 -24.81
C SER A 559 32.79 -5.46 -25.25
N SER A 560 32.81 -6.02 -26.47
CA SER A 560 31.87 -7.01 -26.98
C SER A 560 32.63 -8.05 -27.81
N THR A 561 32.01 -9.22 -28.02
CA THR A 561 32.47 -10.22 -28.99
C THR A 561 31.74 -10.13 -30.32
N SER A 562 30.67 -9.34 -30.39
CA SER A 562 29.87 -9.11 -31.60
C SER A 562 30.27 -7.78 -32.25
N PRO A 563 30.18 -7.64 -33.58
CA PRO A 563 30.43 -6.35 -34.23
C PRO A 563 29.51 -5.25 -33.66
N ILE A 564 30.10 -4.10 -33.34
CA ILE A 564 29.38 -2.91 -32.86
C ILE A 564 28.51 -2.36 -34.00
N VAL A 565 27.21 -2.31 -33.75
CA VAL A 565 26.21 -1.74 -34.65
C VAL A 565 26.26 -0.21 -34.58
N GLY A 566 26.20 0.45 -35.75
CA GLY A 566 26.22 1.90 -35.85
C GLY A 566 27.61 2.51 -36.14
N THR A 567 27.68 3.84 -36.14
CA THR A 567 28.88 4.62 -36.48
C THR A 567 29.18 5.65 -35.41
N LEU A 568 30.47 5.94 -35.19
CA LEU A 568 30.87 7.05 -34.33
C LEU A 568 30.44 8.40 -34.93
N GLY A 569 30.31 9.41 -34.08
CA GLY A 569 30.16 10.81 -34.49
C GLY A 569 31.46 11.42 -35.02
N SER A 570 31.43 12.72 -35.31
CA SER A 570 32.54 13.42 -35.96
C SER A 570 33.71 13.73 -35.03
N THR A 571 33.49 13.81 -33.72
CA THR A 571 34.54 14.21 -32.76
C THR A 571 35.24 12.98 -32.22
N THR A 572 36.29 12.50 -32.88
CA THR A 572 37.00 11.27 -32.45
C THR A 572 38.41 11.52 -31.91
N THR A 573 38.92 12.75 -31.97
CA THR A 573 40.27 13.09 -31.49
C THR A 573 40.23 14.25 -30.49
N GLY A 574 41.21 14.29 -29.59
CA GLY A 574 41.31 15.34 -28.58
C GLY A 574 42.62 15.24 -27.79
N THR A 575 42.64 15.86 -26.61
CA THR A 575 43.76 15.79 -25.68
C THR A 575 43.28 15.46 -24.27
N LEU A 576 44.00 14.60 -23.56
CA LEU A 576 43.76 14.27 -22.14
C LEU A 576 45.11 14.22 -21.41
N ALA A 577 45.21 14.97 -20.30
CA ALA A 577 46.44 15.09 -19.51
C ALA A 577 47.70 15.39 -20.36
N GLY A 578 47.57 16.25 -21.37
CA GLY A 578 48.66 16.62 -22.29
C GLY A 578 48.95 15.62 -23.41
N GLN A 579 48.30 14.46 -23.43
CA GLN A 579 48.48 13.43 -24.45
C GLN A 579 47.39 13.55 -25.53
N SER A 580 47.75 13.31 -26.78
CA SER A 580 46.75 13.13 -27.84
C SER A 580 45.93 11.87 -27.58
N ILE A 581 44.62 11.94 -27.80
CA ILE A 581 43.71 10.80 -27.66
C ILE A 581 42.88 10.61 -28.93
N THR A 582 42.56 9.35 -29.24
CA THR A 582 41.70 8.98 -30.37
C THR A 582 40.71 7.91 -29.94
N LEU A 583 39.41 8.19 -30.07
CA LEU A 583 38.32 7.25 -29.90
C LEU A 583 38.09 6.49 -31.22
N GLY A 584 38.04 5.16 -31.14
CA GLY A 584 37.83 4.32 -32.32
C GLY A 584 37.32 2.94 -31.96
N LYS A 585 36.88 2.18 -32.97
CA LYS A 585 36.64 0.75 -32.84
C LYS A 585 37.97 -0.01 -32.99
N ASN A 586 38.12 -1.15 -32.34
CA ASN A 586 39.23 -2.06 -32.62
C ASN A 586 39.14 -2.60 -34.06
N THR A 587 40.21 -3.26 -34.55
CA THR A 587 40.27 -3.80 -35.92
C THR A 587 39.13 -4.77 -36.25
N ALA A 588 38.66 -5.55 -35.27
CA ALA A 588 37.55 -6.48 -35.44
C ALA A 588 36.17 -5.79 -35.39
N GLY A 589 36.10 -4.50 -35.02
CA GLY A 589 34.86 -3.75 -34.84
C GLY A 589 34.04 -4.18 -33.62
N THR A 590 34.60 -4.96 -32.69
CA THR A 590 33.90 -5.56 -31.54
C THR A 590 34.13 -4.82 -30.22
N ALA A 591 35.09 -3.89 -30.15
CA ALA A 591 35.36 -3.10 -28.95
C ALA A 591 35.50 -1.62 -29.29
N LEU A 592 35.01 -0.76 -28.38
CA LEU A 592 35.24 0.68 -28.41
C LEU A 592 36.47 0.99 -27.55
N GLN A 593 37.44 1.69 -28.12
CA GLN A 593 38.75 1.92 -27.52
C GLN A 593 39.15 3.39 -27.56
N LEU A 594 39.90 3.81 -26.55
CA LEU A 594 40.61 5.08 -26.51
C LEU A 594 42.11 4.80 -26.66
N THR A 595 42.70 5.28 -27.75
CA THR A 595 44.16 5.27 -27.93
C THR A 595 44.71 6.57 -27.36
N VAL A 596 45.69 6.46 -26.46
CA VAL A 596 46.35 7.58 -25.76
C VAL A 596 47.83 7.63 -26.17
N GLY A 597 48.30 8.79 -26.61
CA GLY A 597 49.66 9.00 -27.12
C GLY A 597 49.84 8.60 -28.59
N THR A 598 51.08 8.60 -29.08
CA THR A 598 51.39 8.23 -30.47
C THR A 598 51.16 6.73 -30.70
N PRO A 599 50.55 6.32 -31.82
CA PRO A 599 50.11 4.94 -32.05
C PRO A 599 51.29 3.97 -32.19
N PRO A 600 51.13 2.67 -31.88
CA PRO A 600 52.01 1.66 -32.48
C PRO A 600 51.90 1.70 -34.03
N PRO A 601 52.93 1.25 -34.77
CA PRO A 601 53.11 1.60 -36.20
C PRO A 601 51.93 1.24 -37.11
N ILE A 602 51.78 2.07 -38.16
CA ILE A 602 50.75 2.01 -39.21
C ILE A 602 50.77 0.67 -39.97
N ASP A 603 49.55 0.25 -40.33
CA ASP A 603 49.18 -0.78 -41.31
C ASP A 603 50.10 -0.86 -42.55
N THR A 604 50.75 -2.01 -42.76
CA THR A 604 51.60 -2.30 -43.92
C THR A 604 50.84 -2.75 -45.17
N THR A 605 49.50 -2.68 -45.19
CA THR A 605 48.68 -3.13 -46.32
C THR A 605 48.16 -2.01 -47.23
N ALA A 606 48.49 -0.74 -46.97
CA ALA A 606 48.27 0.33 -47.94
C ALA A 606 49.27 0.22 -49.10
N PRO A 607 48.83 0.30 -50.38
CA PRO A 607 49.75 0.23 -51.51
C PRO A 607 50.71 1.43 -51.46
N ALA A 608 52.01 1.14 -51.61
CA ALA A 608 53.06 2.13 -51.57
C ALA A 608 52.77 3.29 -52.54
N ALA A 609 52.88 4.53 -52.03
CA ALA A 609 52.89 5.72 -52.88
C ALA A 609 54.05 5.60 -53.89
N PRO A 610 53.87 6.03 -55.15
CA PRO A 610 54.85 5.80 -56.20
C PRO A 610 56.14 6.55 -55.89
N THR A 611 57.24 5.81 -55.87
CA THR A 611 58.59 6.34 -55.81
C THR A 611 58.83 7.21 -57.05
N VAL A 612 59.02 8.52 -56.85
CA VAL A 612 59.48 9.41 -57.92
C VAL A 612 60.94 9.06 -58.20
N GLY A 613 61.15 8.27 -59.26
CA GLY A 613 62.48 8.01 -59.80
C GLY A 613 63.08 9.30 -60.33
N LEU A 614 64.14 9.78 -59.69
CA LEU A 614 64.95 10.86 -60.20
C LEU A 614 65.76 10.32 -61.39
N LEU A 615 65.25 10.53 -62.61
CA LEU A 615 66.03 10.32 -63.83
C LEU A 615 67.18 11.35 -63.84
N ALA A 616 68.41 10.83 -63.87
CA ALA A 616 69.60 11.61 -64.16
C ALA A 616 69.49 12.17 -65.58
N ALA A 617 69.44 13.50 -65.69
CA ALA A 617 69.74 14.20 -66.92
C ALA A 617 71.16 14.77 -66.82
N SER A 618 72.04 14.24 -67.66
CA SER A 618 73.31 14.84 -68.01
C SER A 618 73.06 16.11 -68.82
N ASP A 619 73.50 17.26 -68.32
CA ASP A 619 73.89 18.36 -69.19
C ASP A 619 75.00 19.20 -68.54
N THR A 620 75.70 19.90 -69.42
CA THR A 620 77.10 20.24 -69.41
C THR A 620 77.29 21.73 -69.13
N GLY A 621 78.19 22.05 -68.19
CA GLY A 621 78.96 23.30 -68.19
C GLY A 621 78.35 24.57 -67.59
N SER A 622 79.26 25.40 -67.05
CA SER A 622 79.16 26.85 -66.80
C SER A 622 78.55 27.37 -65.47
N SER A 623 79.45 27.52 -64.49
CA SER A 623 79.72 28.67 -63.60
C SER A 623 78.62 29.65 -63.08
N SER A 624 78.92 30.17 -61.87
CA SER A 624 78.50 31.44 -61.22
C SER A 624 77.12 31.45 -60.52
N SER A 625 77.04 31.45 -59.18
CA SER A 625 77.01 32.62 -58.26
C SER A 625 75.72 33.45 -58.28
N ASP A 626 75.06 33.52 -57.11
CA ASP A 626 74.15 34.58 -56.60
C ASP A 626 72.93 35.04 -57.43
N LEU A 627 71.72 34.86 -56.84
CA LEU A 627 70.66 35.89 -56.68
C LEU A 627 69.47 35.25 -55.92
N ILE A 628 69.22 35.54 -54.65
CA ILE A 628 68.35 36.64 -54.14
C ILE A 628 67.03 36.78 -54.91
N THR A 629 65.90 36.45 -54.28
CA THR A 629 64.86 37.45 -53.95
C THR A 629 63.78 36.88 -53.01
N LYS A 630 63.61 37.59 -51.90
CA LYS A 630 62.58 37.53 -50.86
C LYS A 630 61.66 38.73 -51.11
N LEU A 631 60.34 38.59 -51.12
CA LEU A 631 59.37 39.69 -50.89
C LEU A 631 57.95 39.07 -50.66
N THR A 632 57.43 39.02 -49.43
CA THR A 632 56.46 39.95 -48.78
C THR A 632 54.98 39.80 -49.19
N THR A 633 54.17 39.21 -48.26
CA THR A 633 52.92 39.70 -47.57
C THR A 633 51.95 40.64 -48.30
N PRO A 634 50.61 40.63 -48.04
CA PRO A 634 49.96 40.85 -46.70
C PRO A 634 48.71 39.97 -46.47
N THR A 635 48.06 39.84 -45.30
CA THR A 635 48.07 40.43 -43.95
C THR A 635 47.42 39.39 -43.03
#